data_AF-A0A2N2IZ54-F1
#
_entry.id   AF-A0A2N2IZ54-F1
#
_cell.length_a   1.000
_cell.length_b   1.000
_cell.length_c   1.000
_cell.angle_alpha   90.00
_cell.angle_beta   90.00
_cell.angle_gamma   90.00
#
_symmetry.space_group_name_H-M   'P 1'
#
loop_
_entity.id
_entity.type
_entity.pdbx_description
1 polymer ?
#
loop_
_entity_poly.entity_id
_entity_poly.type
_entity_poly.pdbx_seq_one_letter_code
_entity_poly.pdbx_strand_id
1 'polypeptide(L)'
;MRHRFFARLCTTIGLGLLPSLALAGDSQSIDSGTTAWMLISTGLVLLMIPGLAMFYGGLVRTKNVLGTMMHSFVSMAVIGVLWVVCGYSLTFGKGILGGVIGWNPDY
;
A
#
# COMPACT_ATOMS: atom_id res chain seq x y z
N MET A 1 -21.88 -7.58 33.48
CA MET A 1 -21.47 -7.18 32.11
C MET A 1 -20.14 -6.40 32.02
N ARG A 2 -19.67 -5.69 33.07
CA ARG A 2 -18.43 -4.88 33.04
C ARG A 2 -17.11 -5.69 32.95
N HIS A 3 -17.07 -6.93 33.45
CA HIS A 3 -15.86 -7.76 33.46
C HIS A 3 -15.45 -8.30 32.08
N ARG A 4 -16.43 -8.59 31.21
CA ARG A 4 -16.19 -9.07 29.83
C ARG A 4 -15.73 -7.92 28.91
N PHE A 5 -16.14 -6.70 29.23
CA PHE A 5 -15.69 -5.48 28.55
C PHE A 5 -14.24 -5.14 28.90
N PHE A 6 -13.87 -5.24 30.19
CA PHE A 6 -12.49 -5.03 30.64
C PHE A 6 -11.53 -6.10 30.09
N ALA A 7 -11.95 -7.37 30.05
CA ALA A 7 -11.17 -8.45 29.46
C ALA A 7 -10.95 -8.29 27.94
N ARG A 8 -11.97 -7.82 27.19
CA ARG A 8 -11.86 -7.50 25.76
C ARG A 8 -10.97 -6.28 25.50
N LEU A 9 -11.04 -5.26 26.35
CA LEU A 9 -10.20 -4.07 26.27
C LEU A 9 -8.71 -4.41 26.52
N CYS A 10 -8.43 -5.30 27.47
CA CYS A 10 -7.07 -5.74 27.78
C CYS A 10 -6.48 -6.67 26.69
N THR A 11 -7.30 -7.51 26.05
CA THR A 11 -6.86 -8.33 24.91
C THR A 11 -6.62 -7.49 23.65
N THR A 12 -7.41 -6.44 23.39
CA THR A 12 -7.17 -5.53 22.27
C THR A 12 -5.96 -4.62 22.47
N ILE A 13 -5.70 -4.19 23.72
CA ILE A 13 -4.49 -3.41 24.07
C ILE A 13 -3.24 -4.30 24.03
N GLY A 14 -3.34 -5.53 24.53
CA GLY A 14 -2.25 -6.51 24.48
C GLY A 14 -1.83 -6.87 23.06
N LEU A 15 -2.78 -7.03 22.13
CA LEU A 15 -2.48 -7.30 20.71
C LEU A 15 -1.87 -6.09 19.98
N GLY A 16 -2.20 -4.86 20.40
CA GLY A 16 -1.63 -3.62 19.86
C GLY A 16 -0.21 -3.30 20.34
N LEU A 17 0.28 -3.96 21.40
CA LEU A 17 1.64 -3.83 21.95
C LEU A 17 2.62 -4.90 21.45
N LEU A 18 2.13 -5.95 20.78
CA LEU A 18 2.98 -6.97 20.15
C LEU A 18 3.92 -6.43 19.05
N PRO A 19 3.57 -5.39 18.26
CA PRO A 19 4.49 -4.85 17.25
C PRO A 19 5.75 -4.23 17.86
N SER A 20 5.70 -3.74 19.12
CA SER A 20 6.84 -3.10 19.79
C SER A 20 7.91 -4.08 20.31
N LEU A 21 7.70 -5.39 20.22
CA LEU A 21 8.70 -6.43 20.53
C LEU A 21 9.35 -7.03 19.27
N ALA A 22 9.22 -6.38 18.11
CA ALA A 22 10.04 -6.75 16.96
C ALA A 22 11.52 -6.50 17.29
N LEU A 23 12.19 -7.56 17.76
CA LEU A 23 13.64 -7.65 17.84
C LEU A 23 14.17 -7.33 16.45
N ALA A 24 14.77 -6.16 16.30
CA ALA A 24 15.44 -5.73 15.08
C ALA A 24 16.54 -6.75 14.77
N GLY A 25 16.26 -7.65 13.82
CA GLY A 25 17.27 -8.50 13.22
C GLY A 25 18.35 -7.62 12.60
N ASP A 26 19.59 -8.02 12.82
CA ASP A 26 20.83 -7.37 12.44
C ASP A 26 20.81 -6.72 11.04
N SER A 27 21.61 -5.66 10.90
CA SER A 27 22.03 -4.99 9.67
C SER A 27 21.52 -5.67 8.40
N GLN A 28 20.47 -5.10 7.80
CA GLN A 28 19.87 -5.57 6.55
C GLN A 28 20.92 -5.55 5.43
N SER A 29 21.67 -6.64 5.30
CA SER A 29 22.35 -6.97 4.06
C SER A 29 21.26 -7.25 3.02
N ILE A 30 21.39 -6.68 1.83
CA ILE A 30 20.42 -6.90 0.76
C ILE A 30 20.49 -8.38 0.37
N ASP A 31 19.52 -9.15 0.84
CA ASP A 31 19.36 -10.54 0.44
C ASP A 31 18.70 -10.59 -0.95
N SER A 32 19.38 -11.23 -1.90
CA SER A 32 18.91 -11.34 -3.28
C SER A 32 17.60 -12.11 -3.42
N GLY A 33 17.37 -13.11 -2.56
CA GLY A 33 16.13 -13.88 -2.54
C GLY A 33 14.94 -13.07 -2.04
N THR A 34 15.11 -12.31 -0.95
CA THR A 34 14.06 -11.41 -0.44
C THR A 34 13.72 -10.31 -1.45
N THR A 35 14.74 -9.77 -2.12
CA THR A 35 14.57 -8.74 -3.16
C THR A 35 13.85 -9.31 -4.38
N ALA A 36 14.28 -10.49 -4.88
CA ALA A 36 13.61 -11.14 -6.00
C ALA A 36 12.14 -11.43 -5.70
N TRP A 37 11.84 -11.94 -4.48
CA TRP A 37 10.47 -12.18 -4.06
C TRP A 37 9.63 -10.91 -3.95
N MET A 38 10.21 -9.83 -3.42
CA MET A 38 9.56 -8.51 -3.37
C MET A 38 9.22 -8.01 -4.77
N LEU A 39 10.17 -8.08 -5.71
CA LEU A 39 9.97 -7.64 -7.10
C LEU A 39 8.88 -8.43 -7.81
N ILE A 40 8.87 -9.76 -7.66
CA ILE A 40 7.80 -10.62 -8.20
C ILE A 40 6.45 -10.25 -7.58
N SER A 41 6.39 -10.03 -6.26
CA SER A 41 5.17 -9.64 -5.57
C SER A 41 4.63 -8.29 -6.08
N THR A 42 5.49 -7.28 -6.27
CA THR A 42 5.09 -6.01 -6.90
C THR A 42 4.63 -6.18 -8.35
N GLY A 43 5.26 -7.07 -9.12
CA GLY A 43 4.82 -7.39 -10.49
C GLY A 43 3.42 -8.01 -10.53
N LEU A 44 3.10 -8.90 -9.60
CA LEU A 44 1.77 -9.48 -9.46
C LEU A 44 0.70 -8.43 -9.09
N VAL A 45 1.06 -7.44 -8.26
CA VAL A 45 0.18 -6.32 -7.93
C VAL A 45 -0.08 -5.43 -9.16
N LEU A 46 0.95 -5.17 -9.98
CA LEU A 46 0.79 -4.39 -11.22
C LEU A 46 -0.16 -5.07 -12.22
N LEU A 47 -0.23 -6.40 -12.23
CA LEU A 47 -1.19 -7.16 -13.05
C LEU A 47 -2.67 -6.92 -12.66
N MET A 48 -2.96 -6.35 -11.49
CA MET A 48 -4.34 -6.01 -11.10
C MET A 48 -4.95 -4.91 -11.98
N ILE A 49 -4.13 -4.00 -12.51
CA ILE A 49 -4.58 -2.82 -13.26
C ILE A 49 -5.31 -3.20 -14.56
N PRO A 50 -4.74 -4.05 -15.44
CA PRO A 50 -5.48 -4.55 -16.60
C PRO A 50 -6.66 -5.44 -16.18
N GLY A 51 -6.57 -6.15 -15.06
CA GLY A 51 -7.68 -6.92 -14.49
C GLY A 51 -8.89 -6.05 -14.13
N LEU A 52 -8.65 -4.93 -13.44
CA LEU A 52 -9.68 -3.94 -13.11
C LEU A 52 -10.25 -3.28 -14.38
N ALA A 53 -9.40 -2.96 -15.37
CA ALA A 53 -9.85 -2.36 -16.63
C ALA A 53 -10.81 -3.29 -17.39
N MET A 54 -10.51 -4.59 -17.46
CA MET A 54 -11.41 -5.58 -18.07
C MET A 54 -12.67 -5.81 -17.26
N PHE A 55 -12.56 -5.87 -15.93
CA PHE A 55 -13.71 -6.06 -15.03
C PHE A 55 -14.69 -4.88 -15.11
N TYR A 56 -14.21 -3.64 -14.97
CA TYR A 56 -15.05 -2.45 -15.07
C TYR A 56 -15.48 -2.15 -16.51
N GLY A 57 -14.68 -2.55 -17.51
CA GLY A 57 -15.08 -2.54 -18.91
C GLY A 57 -16.29 -3.45 -19.17
N GLY A 58 -16.29 -4.66 -18.61
CA GLY A 58 -17.34 -5.66 -18.82
C GLY A 58 -18.69 -5.37 -18.15
N LEU A 59 -18.72 -4.49 -17.13
CA LEU A 59 -19.94 -4.10 -16.42
C LEU A 59 -20.71 -2.94 -17.10
N VAL A 60 -20.13 -2.33 -18.13
CA VAL A 60 -20.68 -1.14 -18.79
C VAL A 60 -21.23 -1.52 -20.17
N ARG A 61 -22.22 -0.75 -20.66
CA ARG A 61 -22.78 -0.97 -22.00
C ARG A 61 -21.68 -0.90 -23.07
N THR A 62 -21.80 -1.72 -24.10
CA THR A 62 -20.80 -1.93 -25.17
C THR A 62 -20.26 -0.62 -25.77
N LYS A 63 -21.11 0.40 -25.93
CA LYS A 63 -20.73 1.73 -26.45
C LYS A 63 -19.76 2.53 -25.57
N ASN A 64 -19.65 2.21 -24.28
CA ASN A 64 -18.85 2.93 -23.30
C ASN A 64 -17.66 2.11 -22.74
N VAL A 65 -17.50 0.85 -23.18
CA VAL A 65 -16.45 -0.07 -22.69
C VAL A 65 -15.06 0.47 -22.93
N LEU A 66 -14.79 1.00 -24.13
CA LEU A 66 -13.48 1.56 -24.44
C LEU A 66 -13.18 2.78 -23.56
N GLY A 67 -14.20 3.60 -23.27
CA GLY A 67 -14.05 4.75 -22.38
C GLY A 67 -13.72 4.35 -20.94
N THR A 68 -14.36 3.30 -20.40
CA THR A 68 -14.08 2.86 -19.02
C THR A 68 -12.74 2.15 -18.90
N MET A 69 -12.32 1.39 -19.92
CA MET A 69 -10.96 0.83 -19.97
C MET A 69 -9.89 1.93 -20.01
N MET A 70 -10.09 2.98 -20.83
CA MET A 70 -9.12 4.09 -20.92
C MET A 70 -9.00 4.87 -19.62
N HIS A 71 -10.07 5.05 -18.84
CA HIS A 71 -9.97 5.68 -17.51
C HIS A 71 -9.02 4.92 -16.57
N SER A 72 -9.02 3.58 -16.60
CA SER A 72 -8.11 2.77 -15.78
C SER A 72 -6.64 2.89 -16.22
N PHE A 73 -6.37 3.02 -17.52
CA PHE A 73 -5.00 3.22 -18.01
C PHE A 73 -4.49 4.65 -17.77
N VAL A 74 -5.36 5.65 -17.95
CA VAL A 74 -5.03 7.05 -17.68
C VAL A 74 -4.77 7.27 -16.19
N SER A 75 -5.61 6.70 -15.31
CA SER A 75 -5.37 6.81 -13.86
C SER A 75 -4.05 6.18 -13.45
N MET A 76 -3.65 5.06 -14.07
CA MET A 76 -2.35 4.45 -13.83
C MET A 76 -1.18 5.35 -14.21
N ALA A 77 -1.25 5.99 -15.38
CA ALA A 77 -0.22 6.93 -15.81
C ALA A 77 -0.11 8.13 -14.86
N VAL A 78 -1.25 8.71 -14.45
CA VAL A 78 -1.27 9.87 -13.55
C VAL A 78 -0.75 9.51 -12.15
N ILE A 79 -1.22 8.40 -11.58
CA ILE A 79 -0.80 7.96 -10.24
C ILE A 79 0.67 7.54 -10.25
N GLY A 80 1.15 6.90 -11.33
CA GLY A 80 2.57 6.54 -11.47
C GLY A 80 3.48 7.77 -11.41
N VAL A 81 3.11 8.86 -12.10
CA VAL A 81 3.86 10.12 -12.02
C VAL A 81 3.74 10.76 -10.64
N LEU A 82 2.53 10.83 -10.09
CA LEU A 82 2.28 11.42 -8.77
C LEU A 82 3.06 10.68 -7.66
N TRP A 83 3.17 9.36 -7.78
CA TRP A 83 3.93 8.52 -6.85
C TRP A 83 5.41 8.90 -6.81
N VAL A 84 6.03 9.13 -7.97
CA VAL A 84 7.44 9.52 -8.08
C VAL A 84 7.66 10.97 -7.64
N VAL A 85 6.72 11.89 -7.93
CA VAL A 85 6.89 13.32 -7.64
C VAL A 85 6.67 13.65 -6.15
N CYS A 86 5.71 13.01 -5.49
CA CYS A 86 5.41 13.32 -4.09
C CYS A 86 4.87 12.14 -3.26
N GLY A 87 4.28 11.12 -3.89
CA GLY A 87 3.67 10.01 -3.15
C GLY A 87 4.66 9.22 -2.29
N TYR A 88 5.85 8.93 -2.85
CA TYR A 88 6.93 8.26 -2.13
C TYR A 88 7.42 9.10 -0.94
N SER A 89 7.65 10.39 -1.15
CA SER A 89 8.10 11.33 -0.13
C SER A 89 7.08 11.53 0.99
N LEU A 90 5.79 11.47 0.66
CA LEU A 90 4.69 11.57 1.63
C LEU A 90 4.53 10.33 2.50
N THR A 91 4.91 9.15 2.01
CA THR A 91 4.72 7.86 2.70
C THR A 91 5.95 7.40 3.46
N PHE A 92 7.14 7.55 2.87
CA PHE A 92 8.41 7.10 3.47
C PHE A 92 9.28 8.25 4.01
N GLY A 93 8.84 9.50 3.81
CA GLY A 93 9.46 10.71 4.34
C GLY A 93 9.51 10.75 5.87
N LYS A 94 10.35 11.66 6.39
CA LYS A 94 10.41 11.90 7.83
C LYS A 94 9.04 12.33 8.35
N GLY A 95 8.54 11.63 9.37
CA GLY A 95 7.23 11.87 9.94
C GLY A 95 7.08 13.28 10.52
N ILE A 96 6.05 13.98 10.06
CA ILE A 96 5.56 15.27 10.51
C ILE A 96 4.15 15.02 11.11
N LEU A 97 3.71 15.86 12.06
CA LEU A 97 2.42 15.71 12.76
C LEU A 97 2.27 14.37 13.51
N GLY A 98 3.29 13.95 14.28
CA GLY A 98 3.20 12.73 15.08
C GLY A 98 3.21 11.42 14.28
N GLY A 99 3.65 11.46 13.02
CA GLY A 99 3.79 10.29 12.15
C GLY A 99 2.66 10.08 11.15
N VAL A 100 1.73 11.04 11.01
CA VAL A 100 0.58 10.92 10.09
C VAL A 100 0.97 11.21 8.63
N ILE A 101 1.94 12.10 8.41
CA ILE A 101 2.42 12.50 7.07
C ILE A 101 3.94 12.47 7.07
N GLY A 102 4.56 11.85 6.07
CA GLY A 102 5.99 11.96 5.81
C GLY A 102 6.30 13.17 4.92
N TRP A 103 7.48 13.76 5.05
CA TRP A 103 8.03 14.65 4.02
C TRP A 103 9.55 14.55 4.01
N ASN A 104 10.12 14.39 2.82
CA ASN A 104 11.55 14.50 2.59
C ASN A 104 11.80 15.16 1.23
N PRO A 105 12.56 16.27 1.14
CA PRO A 105 12.90 16.91 -0.12
C PRO A 105 14.05 16.22 -0.88
N ASP A 106 14.74 15.24 -0.28
CA ASP A 106 15.90 14.56 -0.88
C ASP A 106 15.53 13.45 -1.88
N TYR A 107 14.26 13.02 -1.91
CA TYR A 107 13.69 12.09 -2.89
C TYR A 107 12.28 12.49 -3.30
#